data_AF-A0A2P7S6R3-F1
#
_entry.id   AF-A0A2P7S6R3-F1
#
_cell.length_a   1.000
_cell.length_b   1.000
_cell.length_c   1.000
_cell.angle_alpha   90.00
_cell.angle_beta   90.00
_cell.angle_gamma   90.00
#
_symmetry.space_group_name_H-M   'P 1'
#
loop_
_entity.id
_entity.type
_entity.pdbx_description
1 polymer ?
#
loop_
_entity_poly.entity_id
_entity_poly.type
_entity_poly.pdbx_seq_one_letter_code
_entity_poly.pdbx_strand_id
1 'polypeptide(L)'
;MAISADLGAPLEEFVNQLVKSGRYNSKSEVLREGVRIIQEREMRLAALDAAIARGLADAEAGRVKPADEVFARLEAKYKAQTGE
;
A
#
# COMPACT_ATOMS: atom_id res chain seq x y z
N MET A 1 -7.67 23.96 -12.30
CA MET A 1 -8.41 23.28 -13.39
C MET A 1 -9.60 22.55 -12.77
N ALA A 2 -10.81 22.73 -13.32
CA ALA A 2 -11.99 22.01 -12.84
C ALA A 2 -11.98 20.59 -13.41
N ILE A 3 -12.10 19.58 -12.53
CA ILE A 3 -12.28 18.19 -12.92
C ILE A 3 -13.78 17.92 -12.86
N SER A 4 -14.36 17.48 -13.97
CA SER A 4 -15.77 17.10 -14.09
C SER A 4 -15.85 15.62 -14.45
N ALA A 5 -16.68 14.87 -13.73
CA ALA A 5 -16.99 13.47 -13.96
C ALA A 5 -18.48 13.26 -13.66
N ASP A 6 -19.14 12.40 -14.43
CA ASP A 6 -20.47 11.91 -14.06
C ASP A 6 -20.30 10.76 -13.07
N LEU A 7 -20.77 10.97 -11.84
CA LEU A 7 -20.62 10.03 -10.73
C LEU A 7 -21.88 9.19 -10.50
N GLY A 8 -22.99 9.51 -11.17
CA GLY A 8 -24.31 9.02 -10.81
C GLY A 8 -24.82 9.57 -9.47
N ALA A 9 -26.13 9.44 -9.24
CA ALA A 9 -26.82 10.10 -8.12
C ALA A 9 -26.23 9.80 -6.72
N PRO A 10 -25.90 8.54 -6.35
CA PRO A 10 -25.44 8.24 -4.99
C PRO A 10 -24.09 8.87 -4.63
N LEU A 11 -23.13 8.81 -5.55
CA LEU A 11 -21.80 9.38 -5.33
C LEU A 11 -21.83 10.91 -5.40
N GLU A 12 -22.66 11.47 -6.28
CA GLU A 12 -22.85 12.92 -6.36
C GLU A 12 -23.42 13.46 -5.03
N GLU A 13 -24.41 12.78 -4.43
CA GLU A 13 -24.94 13.15 -3.11
C GLU A 13 -23.86 13.08 -2.02
N PHE A 14 -23.09 12.00 -1.98
CA PHE A 14 -22.01 11.83 -1.00
C PHE A 14 -20.94 12.92 -1.13
N VAL A 15 -20.46 13.20 -2.36
CA VAL A 15 -19.49 14.29 -2.61
C VAL A 15 -20.06 15.64 -2.19
N ASN A 16 -21.34 15.90 -2.47
CA ASN A 16 -22.00 17.13 -2.04
C ASN A 16 -22.08 17.25 -0.50
N GLN A 17 -22.34 16.17 0.23
CA GLN A 17 -22.32 16.17 1.70
C GLN A 17 -20.93 16.44 2.27
N LEU A 18 -19.89 15.86 1.65
CA LEU A 18 -18.49 16.09 2.04
C LEU A 18 -18.06 17.55 1.86
N VAL A 19 -18.52 18.20 0.80
CA VAL A 19 -18.27 19.63 0.58
C VAL A 19 -19.11 20.50 1.51
N LYS A 20 -20.41 20.21 1.66
CA LYS A 20 -21.32 20.96 2.55
C LYS A 20 -20.91 20.91 4.01
N SER A 21 -20.33 19.80 4.46
CA SER A 21 -19.81 19.66 5.83
C SER A 21 -18.50 20.42 6.07
N GLY A 22 -17.91 21.01 5.02
CA GLY A 22 -16.63 21.72 5.09
C GLY A 22 -15.42 20.80 5.16
N ARG A 23 -15.59 19.47 5.06
CA ARG A 23 -14.48 18.52 5.05
C ARG A 23 -13.59 18.67 3.80
N TYR A 24 -14.18 19.12 2.69
CA TYR A 24 -13.47 19.46 1.46
C TYR A 24 -14.00 20.77 0.90
N ASN A 25 -13.12 21.55 0.25
CA ASN A 25 -13.47 22.87 -0.28
C ASN A 25 -14.18 22.79 -1.64
N SER A 26 -14.01 21.68 -2.36
CA SER A 26 -14.61 21.51 -3.69
C SER A 26 -14.77 20.04 -4.09
N LYS A 27 -15.67 19.77 -5.04
CA LYS A 27 -15.84 18.43 -5.63
C LYS A 27 -14.54 17.93 -6.28
N SER A 28 -13.83 18.79 -6.99
CA SER A 28 -12.56 18.43 -7.62
C SER A 28 -11.47 18.04 -6.61
N GLU A 29 -11.53 18.54 -5.37
CA GLU A 29 -10.65 18.10 -4.29
C GLU A 29 -10.97 16.67 -3.84
N VAL A 30 -12.25 16.36 -3.61
CA VAL A 30 -12.73 15.01 -3.28
C VAL A 30 -12.32 14.00 -4.34
N LEU A 31 -12.50 14.36 -5.62
CA LEU A 31 -12.14 13.48 -6.74
C LEU A 31 -10.62 13.23 -6.82
N ARG A 32 -9.80 14.26 -6.61
CA ARG A 32 -8.33 14.08 -6.57
C ARG A 32 -7.91 13.20 -5.41
N GLU A 33 -8.52 13.36 -4.24
CA GLU A 33 -8.29 12.51 -3.08
C GLU A 33 -8.64 11.05 -3.39
N GLY A 34 -9.82 10.80 -3.95
CA GLY A 34 -10.27 9.47 -4.32
C GLY A 34 -9.33 8.78 -5.31
N VAL A 35 -8.92 9.48 -6.37
CA VAL A 35 -7.96 8.96 -7.36
C VAL A 35 -6.59 8.70 -6.72
N ARG A 36 -6.14 9.54 -5.79
CA ARG A 36 -4.85 9.34 -5.11
C ARG A 36 -4.84 8.09 -4.24
N ILE A 37 -5.93 7.82 -3.53
CA ILE A 37 -6.09 6.61 -2.72
C ILE A 37 -6.06 5.36 -3.62
N ILE A 38 -6.74 5.42 -4.77
CA ILE A 38 -6.70 4.33 -5.76
C ILE A 38 -5.27 4.14 -6.27
N GLN A 39 -4.59 5.22 -6.68
CA GLN A 39 -3.21 5.16 -7.16
C GLN A 39 -2.27 4.53 -6.10
N GLU A 40 -2.38 4.94 -4.84
CA GLU A 40 -1.57 4.37 -3.76
C GLU A 40 -1.83 2.88 -3.57
N ARG A 41 -3.09 2.45 -3.63
CA ARG A 41 -3.46 1.03 -3.57
C ARG A 41 -2.84 0.24 -4.72
N GLU A 42 -2.96 0.74 -5.96
CA GLU A 42 -2.40 0.08 -7.14
C GLU A 42 -0.86 0.00 -7.06
N MET A 43 -0.19 1.05 -6.58
CA MET A 43 1.25 1.02 -6.36
C MET A 43 1.68 -0.02 -5.33
N ARG A 44 0.94 -0.16 -4.22
CA ARG A 44 1.21 -1.16 -3.18
C ARG A 44 1.02 -2.58 -3.71
N LEU A 45 -0.01 -2.83 -4.52
CA LEU A 45 -0.25 -4.12 -5.15
C LEU A 45 0.86 -4.48 -6.14
N ALA A 46 1.23 -3.55 -7.02
CA ALA A 46 2.33 -3.76 -7.97
C ALA A 46 3.66 -4.06 -7.25
N ALA A 47 3.94 -3.37 -6.14
CA ALA A 47 5.12 -3.63 -5.32
C ALA A 47 5.09 -5.02 -4.67
N LEU A 48 3.92 -5.47 -4.20
CA LEU A 48 3.74 -6.81 -3.65
C LEU A 48 3.93 -7.89 -4.71
N ASP A 49 3.32 -7.74 -5.88
CA ASP A 49 3.45 -8.68 -6.99
C ASP A 49 4.92 -8.82 -7.43
N ALA A 50 5.63 -7.70 -7.52
CA ALA A 50 7.06 -7.69 -7.82
C ALA A 50 7.89 -8.40 -6.74
N ALA A 51 7.56 -8.21 -5.47
CA ALA A 51 8.24 -8.88 -4.36
C ALA A 51 8.01 -10.39 -4.37
N ILE A 52 6.78 -10.84 -4.67
CA ILE A 52 6.43 -12.26 -4.81
C ILE A 52 7.17 -12.88 -5.98
N ALA A 53 7.12 -12.25 -7.16
CA ALA A 53 7.80 -12.73 -8.36
C ALA A 53 9.32 -12.90 -8.13
N ARG A 54 9.95 -11.93 -7.47
CA ARG A 54 11.36 -12.03 -7.05
C ARG A 54 11.58 -13.20 -6.10
N GLY A 55 10.74 -13.35 -5.07
CA GLY A 55 10.85 -14.44 -4.10
C GLY A 55 10.74 -15.83 -4.73
N LEU A 56 9.82 -16.00 -5.70
CA LEU A 56 9.70 -17.23 -6.47
C LEU A 56 10.93 -17.49 -7.33
N ALA A 57 11.46 -16.47 -8.00
CA ALA A 57 12.68 -16.59 -8.80
C ALA A 57 13.93 -16.89 -7.95
N ASP A 58 13.98 -16.38 -6.71
CA ASP A 58 15.02 -16.70 -5.74
C ASP A 58 14.91 -18.14 -5.24
N ALA A 59 13.69 -18.62 -4.96
CA ALA A 59 13.43 -20.00 -4.57
C ALA A 59 13.84 -20.99 -5.67
N GLU A 60 13.41 -20.76 -6.90
CA GLU A 60 13.74 -21.61 -8.06
C GLU A 60 15.25 -21.67 -8.31
N ALA A 61 15.95 -20.55 -8.11
CA ALA A 61 17.40 -20.48 -8.26
C ALA A 61 18.18 -20.93 -7.02
N GLY A 62 17.52 -21.46 -5.98
CA GLY A 62 18.16 -21.91 -4.75
C GLY A 62 18.77 -20.80 -3.89
N ARG A 63 18.41 -19.53 -4.11
CA ARG A 63 18.88 -18.36 -3.33
C ARG A 63 18.12 -18.19 -2.00
N VAL A 64 17.71 -19.30 -1.40
CA VAL A 64 16.98 -19.35 -0.14
C VAL A 64 17.82 -19.98 0.96
N LYS A 65 17.43 -19.77 2.22
CA LYS A 65 18.05 -20.39 3.39
C LYS A 65 16.99 -21.09 4.22
N PRO A 66 17.31 -22.24 4.84
CA PRO A 66 16.41 -22.87 5.80
C PRO A 66 16.08 -21.90 6.95
N ALA A 67 14.81 -21.89 7.36
CA ALA A 67 14.34 -20.96 8.39
C ALA A 67 15.08 -21.17 9.72
N ASP A 68 15.30 -22.42 10.12
CA ASP A 68 15.98 -22.77 11.37
C ASP A 68 17.41 -22.22 11.43
N GLU A 69 18.16 -22.29 10.33
CA GLU A 69 19.51 -21.71 10.24
C GLU A 69 19.48 -20.18 10.40
N VAL A 70 18.49 -19.53 9.80
CA VAL A 70 18.32 -18.08 9.90
C VAL A 70 17.95 -17.67 11.32
N PHE A 71 17.01 -18.37 11.96
CA PHE A 71 16.59 -18.09 13.34
C PHE A 71 17.73 -18.31 14.33
N ALA A 72 18.43 -19.45 14.27
CA ALA A 72 19.57 -19.73 15.14
C ALA A 72 20.66 -18.64 15.03
N ARG A 73 20.98 -18.21 13.80
CA ARG A 73 21.94 -17.12 13.56
C ARG A 73 21.46 -15.79 14.13
N LEU A 74 20.18 -15.46 13.99
CA LEU A 74 19.61 -14.20 14.51
C LEU A 74 19.59 -14.20 16.04
N GLU A 75 19.18 -15.30 16.68
CA GLU A 75 19.21 -15.44 18.14
C GLU A 75 20.63 -15.26 18.70
N ALA A 76 21.62 -15.95 18.10
CA ALA A 76 23.02 -15.82 18.51
C ALA A 76 23.51 -14.36 18.39
N LYS A 77 23.15 -13.68 17.29
CA LYS A 77 23.50 -12.27 17.09
C LYS A 77 22.92 -11.37 18.17
N TYR A 78 21.64 -11.53 18.51
CA TYR A 78 20.98 -10.65 19.45
C TYR A 78 21.41 -10.91 20.90
N LYS A 79 21.65 -12.18 21.29
CA LYS A 79 22.23 -12.52 22.60
C LYS A 79 23.60 -11.86 22.82
N ALA A 80 24.46 -11.91 21.80
CA ALA A 80 25.78 -11.27 21.85
C ALA A 80 25.71 -9.73 21.92
N GLN A 81 24.59 -9.11 21.49
CA GLN A 81 24.39 -7.67 21.59
C GLN A 81 23.80 -7.23 22.94
N THR A 82 23.05 -8.11 23.61
CA THR A 82 22.42 -7.80 24.90
C THR A 82 23.28 -8.16 26.11
N GLY A 83 24.44 -8.79 25.94
CA GLY A 83 25.42 -8.98 27.01
C GLY A 83 24.96 -9.91 28.14
N GLU A 84 24.31 -11.04 27.79
CA GLU A 84 24.31 -12.24 28.63
C GLU A 84 25.42 -13.20 28.20
#